data_AF-A0A1E8FN81-F1
#
_entry.id   AF-A0A1E8FN81-F1
#
_cell.length_a   1.000
_cell.length_b   1.000
_cell.length_c   1.000
_cell.angle_alpha   90.00
_cell.angle_beta   90.00
_cell.angle_gamma   90.00
#
_symmetry.space_group_name_H-M   'P 1'
#
loop_
_entity.id
_entity.type
_entity.pdbx_description
1 polymer ?
#
loop_
_entity_poly.entity_id
_entity_poly.type
_entity_poly.pdbx_seq_one_letter_code
_entity_poly.pdbx_strand_id
1 'polypeptide(L)'
;MNKNPVRYVTRSATAAATTLGVAAAAAGTAVAAAAVAASVVLSPVPDAATRLEGVHADLQRAVELRQLTAEQAVRFEEKLAGRILGQA
;
A
#
# COMPACT_ATOMS: atom_id res chain seq x y z
N MET A 1 58.65 -40.11 20.23
CA MET A 1 58.29 -39.40 18.96
C MET A 1 56.84 -38.94 19.12
N ASN A 2 56.63 -37.76 19.70
CA ASN A 2 55.31 -37.33 20.16
C ASN A 2 54.71 -36.37 19.14
N LYS A 3 53.68 -36.82 18.40
CA LYS A 3 52.99 -36.03 17.39
C LYS A 3 51.74 -35.41 18.03
N ASN A 4 51.80 -34.11 18.32
CA ASN A 4 50.65 -33.33 18.77
C ASN A 4 49.88 -32.83 17.53
N PRO A 5 48.62 -33.23 17.27
CA PRO A 5 47.87 -32.68 16.14
C PRO A 5 47.34 -31.28 16.51
N VAL A 6 47.96 -30.25 15.93
CA VAL A 6 47.43 -28.88 15.95
C VAL A 6 46.08 -28.88 15.23
N ARG A 7 44.98 -28.76 16.00
CA ARG A 7 43.62 -28.62 15.47
C ARG A 7 43.49 -27.26 14.78
N TYR A 8 43.53 -27.23 13.45
CA TYR A 8 43.09 -26.07 12.67
C TYR A 8 41.57 -25.95 12.79
N VAL A 9 41.11 -25.01 13.61
CA VAL A 9 39.70 -24.61 13.63
C VAL A 9 39.50 -23.61 12.49
N THR A 10 38.96 -24.07 11.36
CA THR A 10 38.47 -23.17 10.32
C THR A 10 37.25 -22.44 10.85
N ARG A 11 37.44 -21.22 11.36
CA ARG A 11 36.33 -20.36 11.79
C ARG A 11 35.62 -19.83 10.55
N SER A 12 34.54 -20.48 10.15
CA SER A 12 33.66 -20.05 9.06
C SER A 12 32.98 -18.72 9.42
N ALA A 13 33.55 -17.61 8.94
CA ALA A 13 33.02 -16.25 9.11
C ALA A 13 32.20 -15.77 7.90
N THR A 14 31.42 -16.66 7.28
CA THR A 14 30.64 -16.36 6.06
C THR A 14 29.12 -16.30 6.29
N ALA A 15 28.65 -16.30 7.54
CA ALA A 15 27.22 -16.17 7.86
C ALA A 15 26.78 -14.73 8.20
N ALA A 16 27.69 -13.77 8.36
CA ALA A 16 27.37 -12.39 8.72
C ALA A 16 27.18 -11.44 7.52
N ALA A 17 27.57 -11.86 6.31
CA ALA A 17 27.46 -11.03 5.11
C ALA A 17 26.07 -11.09 4.45
N THR A 18 25.34 -12.21 4.62
CA THR A 18 23.97 -12.38 4.09
C THR A 18 22.91 -11.67 4.93
N THR A 19 23.13 -11.50 6.24
CA THR A 19 22.16 -10.86 7.13
C THR A 19 22.11 -9.35 6.96
N LEU A 20 23.24 -8.69 6.67
CA LEU A 20 23.31 -7.24 6.45
C LEU A 20 22.61 -6.81 5.15
N GLY A 21 22.76 -7.58 4.06
CA GLY A 21 22.07 -7.28 2.79
C GLY A 21 20.56 -7.47 2.88
N VAL A 22 20.10 -8.51 3.57
CA VAL A 22 18.66 -8.76 3.80
C VAL A 22 18.07 -7.76 4.79
N ALA A 23 18.81 -7.36 5.83
CA ALA A 23 18.37 -6.34 6.78
C ALA A 23 18.31 -4.94 6.15
N ALA A 24 19.28 -4.57 5.30
CA ALA A 24 19.26 -3.30 4.57
C ALA A 24 18.12 -3.26 3.52
N ALA A 25 17.88 -4.37 2.82
CA ALA A 25 16.75 -4.49 1.90
C ALA A 25 15.40 -4.42 2.64
N ALA A 26 15.27 -5.11 3.78
CA ALA A 26 14.07 -5.07 4.62
C ALA A 26 13.86 -3.69 5.28
N ALA A 27 14.92 -3.01 5.70
CA ALA A 27 14.84 -1.64 6.21
C ALA A 27 14.44 -0.65 5.10
N GLY A 28 14.99 -0.81 3.90
CA GLY A 28 14.61 -0.01 2.73
C GLY A 28 13.14 -0.17 2.34
N THR A 29 12.61 -1.40 2.32
CA THR A 29 11.19 -1.66 2.03
C THR A 29 10.27 -1.17 3.15
N ALA A 30 10.68 -1.30 4.42
CA ALA A 30 9.92 -0.79 5.56
C ALA A 30 9.79 0.74 5.53
N VAL A 31 10.88 1.47 5.20
CA VAL A 31 10.85 2.92 5.06
C VAL A 31 9.97 3.36 3.89
N ALA A 32 10.04 2.67 2.74
CA ALA A 32 9.17 2.97 1.60
C ALA A 32 7.69 2.72 1.92
N ALA A 33 7.36 1.61 2.58
CA ALA A 33 5.99 1.32 3.00
C ALA A 33 5.48 2.35 4.04
N ALA A 34 6.32 2.73 5.00
CA ALA A 34 6.00 3.77 5.97
C ALA A 34 5.79 5.13 5.30
N ALA A 35 6.59 5.49 4.29
CA ALA A 35 6.42 6.71 3.53
C ALA A 35 5.09 6.73 2.75
N VAL A 36 4.70 5.61 2.13
CA VAL A 36 3.40 5.50 1.45
C VAL A 36 2.25 5.62 2.47
N ALA A 37 2.30 4.88 3.57
CA ALA A 37 1.29 4.97 4.62
C ALA A 37 1.19 6.40 5.19
N ALA A 38 2.32 7.06 5.45
CA ALA A 38 2.37 8.45 5.88
C ALA A 38 1.77 9.38 4.83
N SER A 39 2.05 9.16 3.54
CA SER A 39 1.48 9.98 2.46
C SER A 39 -0.04 9.90 2.38
N VAL A 40 -0.62 8.73 2.69
CA VAL A 40 -2.08 8.57 2.77
C VAL A 40 -2.64 9.26 4.01
N VAL A 41 -2.02 9.04 5.18
CA VAL A 41 -2.48 9.61 6.46
C VAL A 41 -2.37 11.14 6.49
N LEU A 42 -1.32 11.71 5.90
CA LEU A 42 -1.10 13.15 5.81
C LEU A 42 -1.73 13.77 4.56
N SER A 43 -2.36 12.99 3.69
CA SER A 43 -3.04 13.57 2.54
C SER A 43 -4.22 14.42 3.00
N PRO A 44 -4.41 15.61 2.43
CA PRO A 44 -5.61 16.39 2.70
C PRO A 44 -6.83 15.60 2.21
N VAL A 45 -7.86 15.51 3.07
CA VAL A 45 -9.13 14.91 2.67
C VAL A 45 -9.79 15.83 1.65
N PRO A 46 -10.08 15.35 0.42
CA PRO A 46 -10.74 16.17 -0.58
C PRO A 46 -12.11 16.62 -0.08
N ASP A 47 -12.50 17.84 -0.46
CA ASP A 47 -13.80 18.40 -0.10
C ASP A 47 -14.95 17.57 -0.71
N ALA A 48 -16.17 17.83 -0.24
CA ALA A 48 -17.32 17.04 -0.64
C ALA A 48 -17.59 17.12 -2.15
N ALA A 49 -17.39 18.28 -2.80
CA ALA A 49 -17.66 18.44 -4.23
C ALA A 49 -16.64 17.63 -5.05
N THR A 50 -15.35 17.72 -4.72
CA THR A 50 -14.31 16.92 -5.38
C THR A 50 -14.57 15.41 -5.25
N ARG A 51 -15.09 14.95 -4.10
CA ARG A 51 -15.47 13.54 -3.91
C ARG A 51 -16.65 13.14 -4.78
N LEU A 52 -17.66 14.00 -4.94
CA LEU A 52 -18.81 13.74 -5.80
C LEU A 52 -18.43 13.70 -7.28
N GLU A 53 -17.53 14.57 -7.72
CA GLU A 53 -17.02 14.56 -9.10
C GLU A 53 -16.32 13.23 -9.43
N GLY A 54 -15.50 12.72 -8.51
CA GLY A 54 -14.87 11.41 -8.67
C GLY A 54 -15.88 10.26 -8.75
N VAL A 55 -16.92 10.31 -7.91
CA VAL A 55 -18.04 9.35 -7.95
C VAL A 55 -18.76 9.41 -9.29
N HIS A 56 -19.06 10.60 -9.80
CA HIS A 56 -19.73 10.79 -11.07
C HIS A 56 -18.95 10.15 -12.22
N ALA A 57 -17.65 10.42 -12.30
CA ALA A 57 -16.77 9.87 -13.32
C ALA A 57 -16.68 8.33 -13.25
N ASP A 58 -16.61 7.77 -12.05
CA ASP A 58 -16.55 6.31 -11.86
C ASP A 58 -17.88 5.63 -12.22
N LEU A 59 -19.01 6.26 -11.89
CA LEU A 59 -20.33 5.75 -12.27
C LEU A 59 -20.55 5.82 -13.78
N GLN A 60 -20.12 6.89 -14.44
CA GLN A 60 -20.16 6.98 -15.89
C GLN A 60 -19.35 5.82 -16.52
N ARG A 61 -18.13 5.58 -16.04
CA ARG A 61 -17.32 4.45 -16.51
C ARG A 61 -18.01 3.11 -16.26
N ALA A 62 -18.65 2.93 -15.10
CA ALA A 62 -19.36 1.70 -14.79
C ALA A 62 -20.55 1.44 -15.73
N VAL A 63 -21.24 2.49 -16.17
CA VAL A 63 -22.30 2.42 -17.20
C VAL A 63 -21.70 2.04 -18.56
N GLU A 64 -20.59 2.66 -18.96
CA GLU A 64 -19.89 2.34 -20.21
C GLU A 64 -19.42 0.87 -20.26
N LEU A 65 -18.97 0.36 -19.12
CA LEU A 65 -18.57 -1.05 -18.93
C LEU A 65 -19.77 -2.00 -18.75
N ARG A 66 -21.01 -1.50 -18.84
CA ARG A 66 -22.25 -2.26 -18.67
C ARG A 66 -22.36 -2.99 -17.33
N GLN A 67 -21.73 -2.44 -16.29
CA GLN A 67 -21.80 -2.98 -14.93
C GLN A 67 -23.08 -2.51 -14.21
N LEU A 68 -23.59 -1.34 -14.60
CA LEU A 68 -24.77 -0.68 -14.06
C LEU A 68 -25.59 -0.07 -15.21
N THR A 69 -26.90 0.11 -15.03
CA THR A 69 -27.68 0.97 -15.93
C THR A 69 -27.52 2.44 -15.55
N ALA A 70 -27.82 3.36 -16.48
CA ALA A 70 -27.77 4.80 -16.23
C ALA A 70 -28.72 5.20 -15.07
N GLU A 71 -29.88 4.58 -14.99
CA GLU A 71 -30.86 4.85 -13.94
C GLU A 71 -30.37 4.36 -12.56
N GLN A 72 -29.62 3.26 -12.54
CA GLN A 72 -28.98 2.76 -11.32
C GLN A 72 -27.85 3.69 -10.86
N ALA A 73 -27.06 4.22 -11.80
CA ALA A 73 -26.00 5.18 -11.51
C ALA A 73 -26.56 6.44 -10.83
N VAL A 74 -27.64 7.03 -11.36
CA VAL A 74 -28.28 8.23 -10.77
C VAL A 74 -28.73 7.97 -9.32
N ARG A 75 -29.44 6.85 -9.08
CA ARG A 75 -29.89 6.49 -7.72
C ARG A 75 -28.74 6.22 -6.76
N PHE A 76 -27.64 5.67 -7.27
CA PHE A 76 -26.45 5.43 -6.48
C PHE A 76 -25.78 6.75 -6.08
N GLU A 77 -25.66 7.68 -7.04
CA GLU A 77 -25.10 9.00 -6.84
C GLU A 77 -25.91 9.81 -5.81
N GLU A 78 -27.25 9.83 -5.91
CA GLU A 78 -28.13 10.49 -4.93
C GLU A 78 -27.94 9.94 -3.51
N LYS A 79 -27.89 8.60 -3.37
CA LYS A 79 -27.68 7.95 -2.08
C LYS A 79 -26.30 8.24 -1.50
N LEU A 80 -25.28 8.29 -2.35
CA LEU A 80 -23.92 8.55 -1.91
C LEU A 80 -23.70 10.04 -1.59
N ALA A 81 -24.34 10.94 -2.32
CA ALA A 81 -24.36 12.37 -2.05
C ALA A 81 -24.90 12.68 -0.66
N GLY A 82 -26.03 12.07 -0.27
CA GLY A 82 -26.55 12.20 1.09
C GLY A 82 -25.54 11.80 2.17
N ARG A 83 -24.75 10.74 1.93
CA ARG A 83 -23.72 10.26 2.87
C ARG A 83 -22.48 11.15 2.89
N ILE A 84 -22.00 11.60 1.73
CA ILE A 84 -20.81 12.45 1.62
C ILE A 84 -21.06 13.83 2.22
N LEU A 85 -22.29 14.35 2.08
CA LEU A 85 -22.73 15.62 2.63
C LEU A 85 -23.17 15.52 4.10
N GLY A 86 -23.21 14.32 4.70
CA GLY A 86 -23.59 14.12 6.09
C GLY A 86 -25.08 14.33 6.40
N GLN A 87 -25.94 14.15 5.40
CA GLN A 87 -27.40 14.33 5.50
C GLN A 87 -28.19 13.01 5.55
N ALA A 88 -27.50 11.87 5.61
CA ALA A 88 -28.07 10.51 5.55
C ALA A 88 -28.05 9.78 6.90
#